data_AF-A0A7I0HP05-F1
#
_entry.id   AF-A0A7I0HP05-F1
#
_cell.length_a   1.000
_cell.length_b   1.000
_cell.length_c   1.000
_cell.angle_alpha   90.00
_cell.angle_beta   90.00
_cell.angle_gamma   90.00
#
_symmetry.space_group_name_H-M   'P 1'
#
loop_
_entity.id
_entity.type
_entity.pdbx_description
1 polymer ?
#
loop_
_entity_poly.entity_id
_entity_poly.type
_entity_poly.pdbx_seq_one_letter_code
_entity_poly.pdbx_strand_id
1 'polypeptide(L)'
;MKLFSLVSIPLFLLFAYLQLNDPDPYLWFPIYAIVAILAGIRFFRRLPKWIGYTIIPLYLVLSVYYATEAPYFGMEVEEVRESLGLLIAASAVWVFVFKK
;
A
#
# COMPACT_ATOMS: atom_id res chain seq x y z
N MET A 1 -6.72 14.55 8.74
CA MET A 1 -6.55 13.16 8.26
C MET A 1 -7.73 12.20 8.41
N LYS A 2 -8.77 12.49 9.22
CA LYS A 2 -9.85 11.52 9.47
C LYS A 2 -10.65 11.13 8.22
N LEU A 3 -11.04 12.10 7.38
CA LEU A 3 -11.74 11.82 6.12
C LEU A 3 -10.92 10.92 5.19
N PHE A 4 -9.65 11.25 4.97
CA PHE A 4 -8.75 10.42 4.17
C PHE A 4 -8.63 9.00 4.74
N SER A 5 -8.46 8.87 6.06
CA SER A 5 -8.40 7.55 6.71
C SER A 5 -9.70 6.77 6.54
N LEU A 6 -10.85 7.43 6.71
CA LEU A 6 -12.18 6.84 6.56
C LEU A 6 -12.41 6.30 5.13
N VAL A 7 -11.97 7.03 4.10
CA VAL A 7 -12.07 6.60 2.70
C VAL A 7 -11.05 5.49 2.39
N SER A 8 -9.85 5.58 2.94
CA SER A 8 -8.80 4.59 2.71
C SER A 8 -9.12 3.20 3.26
N ILE A 9 -9.86 3.09 4.37
CA ILE A 9 -10.21 1.78 4.96
C ILE A 9 -10.95 0.88 3.94
N PRO A 10 -12.15 1.24 3.44
CA PRO A 10 -12.86 0.39 2.49
C PRO A 10 -12.11 0.24 1.16
N LEU A 11 -11.34 1.26 0.75
CA LEU A 11 -10.57 1.22 -0.49
C LEU A 11 -9.44 0.17 -0.42
N PHE A 12 -8.62 0.19 0.62
CA PHE A 12 -7.53 -0.77 0.77
C PHE A 12 -8.02 -2.18 1.16
N LEU A 13 -9.17 -2.29 1.83
CA LEU A 13 -9.83 -3.59 2.00
C LEU A 13 -10.32 -4.14 0.67
N LEU A 14 -10.87 -3.30 -0.22
CA LEU A 14 -11.24 -3.72 -1.56
C LEU A 14 -10.01 -4.18 -2.35
N PHE A 15 -8.89 -3.43 -2.30
CA PHE A 15 -7.65 -3.85 -2.96
C PHE A 15 -7.14 -5.19 -2.42
N ALA A 16 -7.09 -5.35 -1.09
CA ALA A 16 -6.70 -6.63 -0.47
C ALA A 16 -7.62 -7.77 -0.91
N TYR A 17 -8.93 -7.55 -0.98
CA TYR A 17 -9.89 -8.55 -1.42
C TYR A 17 -9.70 -8.96 -2.88
N LEU A 18 -9.52 -7.98 -3.79
CA LEU A 18 -9.30 -8.26 -5.21
C LEU A 18 -8.03 -9.09 -5.45
N GLN A 19 -7.03 -8.87 -4.61
CA GLN A 19 -5.74 -9.55 -4.65
C GLN A 19 -5.79 -11.04 -4.32
N LEU A 20 -6.89 -11.53 -3.74
CA LEU A 20 -7.10 -12.97 -3.55
C LEU A 20 -7.23 -13.72 -4.88
N ASN A 21 -7.40 -13.02 -6.00
CA ASN A 21 -7.45 -13.60 -7.35
C ASN A 21 -6.07 -13.65 -8.04
N ASP A 22 -5.05 -13.01 -7.48
CA ASP A 22 -3.71 -13.00 -8.09
C ASP A 22 -2.96 -14.32 -7.81
N PRO A 23 -1.93 -14.67 -8.60
CA PRO A 23 -1.20 -15.94 -8.45
C PRO A 23 -0.48 -16.11 -7.09
N ASP A 24 -0.11 -15.02 -6.44
CA ASP A 24 0.66 -14.95 -5.19
C ASP A 24 -0.07 -14.12 -4.10
N PRO A 25 -1.30 -14.50 -3.73
CA PRO A 25 -2.16 -13.70 -2.85
C PRO A 25 -1.58 -13.54 -1.45
N TYR A 26 -0.73 -14.47 -1.02
CA TYR A 26 -0.06 -14.45 0.29
C TYR A 26 0.90 -13.27 0.45
N LEU A 27 1.43 -12.71 -0.63
CA LEU A 27 2.29 -11.53 -0.58
C LEU A 27 1.45 -10.26 -0.57
N TRP A 28 0.52 -10.17 -1.52
CA TRP A 28 -0.13 -8.91 -1.82
C TRP A 28 -1.36 -8.63 -0.95
N PHE A 29 -2.11 -9.64 -0.52
CA PHE A 29 -3.22 -9.45 0.42
C PHE A 29 -2.72 -8.77 1.71
N PRO A 30 -1.64 -9.25 2.37
CA PRO A 30 -1.10 -8.57 3.54
C PRO A 30 -0.62 -7.15 3.29
N ILE A 31 -0.01 -6.86 2.13
CA ILE A 31 0.49 -5.53 1.78
C ILE A 31 -0.64 -4.49 1.84
N TYR A 32 -1.79 -4.79 1.21
CA TYR A 32 -2.93 -3.89 1.22
C TYR A 32 -3.70 -3.92 2.56
N ALA A 33 -3.82 -5.08 3.19
CA ALA A 33 -4.48 -5.22 4.49
C ALA A 33 -3.77 -4.41 5.60
N ILE A 34 -2.43 -4.41 5.61
CA ILE A 34 -1.63 -3.59 6.53
C ILE A 34 -1.99 -2.10 6.35
N VAL A 35 -2.11 -1.62 5.11
CA VAL A 35 -2.46 -0.21 4.87
C VAL A 35 -3.87 0.12 5.37
N ALA A 36 -4.84 -0.78 5.18
CA ALA A 36 -6.19 -0.63 5.74
C ALA A 36 -6.18 -0.58 7.28
N ILE A 37 -5.41 -1.44 7.93
CA ILE A 37 -5.24 -1.44 9.39
C ILE A 37 -4.62 -0.12 9.87
N LEU A 38 -3.58 0.37 9.20
CA LEU A 38 -2.95 1.65 9.52
C LEU A 38 -3.92 2.83 9.35
N ALA A 39 -4.76 2.80 8.31
CA ALA A 39 -5.83 3.78 8.14
C ALA A 39 -6.85 3.73 9.29
N GLY A 40 -7.27 2.52 9.70
CA GLY A 40 -8.14 2.31 10.85
C GLY A 40 -7.56 2.85 12.15
N ILE A 41 -6.29 2.54 12.45
CA ILE A 41 -5.60 3.09 13.62
C ILE A 41 -5.51 4.62 13.52
N ARG A 42 -5.17 5.16 12.34
CA ARG A 42 -5.04 6.61 12.11
C ARG A 42 -6.34 7.37 12.33
N PHE A 43 -7.48 6.73 12.07
CA PHE A 43 -8.80 7.32 12.30
C PHE A 43 -9.04 7.66 13.79
N PHE A 44 -8.61 6.77 14.69
CA PHE A 44 -8.78 6.94 16.14
C PHE A 44 -7.62 7.67 16.82
N ARG A 45 -6.37 7.45 16.38
CA ARG A 45 -5.17 8.02 17.02
C ARG A 45 -4.03 8.24 16.03
N ARG A 46 -3.02 9.02 16.40
CA ARG A 46 -1.81 9.17 15.57
C ARG A 46 -0.97 7.90 15.58
N LEU A 47 -0.40 7.57 14.42
CA LEU A 47 0.57 6.51 14.28
C LEU A 47 1.96 7.00 14.73
N PRO A 48 2.75 6.15 15.41
CA PRO A 48 4.14 6.47 15.70
C PRO A 48 4.97 6.54 14.41
N LYS A 49 5.93 7.46 14.37
CA LYS A 49 6.72 7.75 13.15
C LYS A 49 7.56 6.57 12.65
N TRP A 50 7.97 5.67 13.54
CA TRP A 50 8.78 4.50 13.17
C TRP A 50 8.06 3.57 12.18
N ILE A 51 6.71 3.53 12.20
CA ILE A 51 5.92 2.79 11.19
C ILE A 51 6.18 3.36 9.80
N GLY A 52 6.18 4.69 9.66
CA GLY A 52 6.50 5.32 8.39
C GLY A 52 7.94 5.05 7.96
N TYR A 53 8.90 5.13 8.89
CA TYR A 53 10.31 4.86 8.60
C TYR A 53 10.62 3.40 8.26
N THR A 54 9.70 2.46 8.50
CA THR A 54 9.88 1.03 8.21
C THR A 54 9.09 0.60 6.98
N ILE A 55 7.78 0.88 6.96
CA ILE A 55 6.89 0.42 5.88
C ILE A 55 7.13 1.17 4.56
N ILE A 56 7.40 2.48 4.61
CA ILE A 56 7.58 3.27 3.38
C ILE A 56 8.83 2.80 2.61
N PRO A 57 10.04 2.69 3.22
CA PRO A 57 11.20 2.18 2.50
C PRO A 57 11.00 0.76 1.98
N LEU A 58 10.35 -0.12 2.76
CA LEU A 58 10.06 -1.48 2.33
C LEU A 58 9.22 -1.49 1.03
N TYR A 59 8.13 -0.72 0.99
CA TYR A 59 7.26 -0.66 -0.18
C TYR A 59 7.93 0.03 -1.36
N LEU A 60 8.77 1.05 -1.13
CA LEU A 60 9.54 1.68 -2.20
C LEU A 60 10.59 0.75 -2.80
N VAL A 61 11.31 -0.02 -1.97
CA VAL A 61 12.28 -1.01 -2.47
C VAL A 61 11.59 -2.08 -3.29
N LEU A 62 10.47 -2.62 -2.81
CA LEU A 62 9.66 -3.59 -3.57
C LEU A 62 9.13 -2.97 -4.87
N SER A 63 8.66 -1.71 -4.83
CA SER A 63 8.16 -1.02 -6.02
C SER A 63 9.24 -0.89 -7.09
N VAL A 64 10.47 -0.54 -6.70
CA VAL A 64 11.61 -0.50 -7.64
C VAL A 64 11.94 -1.90 -8.16
N TYR A 65 11.94 -2.91 -7.30
CA TYR A 65 12.19 -4.30 -7.70
C TYR A 65 11.22 -4.76 -8.80
N TYR A 66 9.92 -4.60 -8.61
CA TYR A 66 8.93 -4.96 -9.64
C TYR A 66 9.04 -4.08 -10.90
N ALA A 67 9.37 -2.79 -10.74
CA ALA A 67 9.62 -1.93 -11.90
C ALA A 67 10.83 -2.39 -12.75
N THR A 68 11.84 -3.03 -12.13
CA THR A 68 13.00 -3.56 -12.85
C THR A 68 12.76 -4.92 -13.50
N GLU A 69 11.83 -5.72 -12.96
CA GLU A 69 11.42 -7.00 -13.55
C GLU A 69 10.44 -6.81 -14.72
N ALA A 70 9.74 -5.68 -14.78
CA ALA A 70 8.82 -5.38 -15.86
C ALA A 70 9.53 -5.34 -17.23
N PRO A 71 9.11 -6.14 -18.23
CA PRO A 71 9.76 -6.19 -19.55
C PRO A 71 9.61 -4.87 -20.32
N TYR A 72 8.51 -4.15 -20.08
CA TYR A 72 8.24 -2.81 -20.58
C TYR A 72 7.17 -2.14 -19.71
N PHE A 73 6.99 -0.83 -19.87
CA PHE A 73 5.96 -0.10 -19.14
C PHE A 73 4.60 -0.21 -19.83
N GLY A 74 3.70 -1.03 -19.29
CA GLY A 74 2.31 -1.19 -19.73
C GLY A 74 1.40 -1.62 -18.58
N MET A 75 0.14 -1.17 -18.56
CA MET A 75 -0.80 -1.51 -17.47
C MET A 75 -1.32 -2.96 -17.53
N GLU A 76 -1.14 -3.61 -18.67
CA GLU A 76 -1.37 -5.03 -18.87
C GLU A 76 -0.26 -5.90 -18.24
N VAL A 77 0.89 -5.30 -17.93
CA VAL A 77 2.03 -5.96 -17.29
C VAL A 77 1.79 -5.99 -15.78
N GLU A 78 1.86 -7.20 -15.19
CA GLU A 78 1.56 -7.43 -13.78
C GLU A 78 2.51 -6.67 -12.87
N GLU A 79 3.81 -6.75 -13.15
CA GLU A 79 4.86 -6.11 -12.37
C GLU A 79 4.75 -4.57 -12.37
N VAL A 80 4.22 -3.99 -13.44
CA VAL A 80 3.93 -2.55 -13.51
C VAL A 80 2.78 -2.19 -12.58
N ARG A 81 1.69 -2.97 -12.60
CA ARG A 81 0.54 -2.76 -11.69
C ARG A 81 0.95 -2.90 -10.24
N GLU A 82 1.75 -3.91 -9.92
CA GLU A 82 2.32 -4.20 -8.62
C GLU A 82 3.23 -3.07 -8.11
N SER A 83 4.15 -2.61 -8.96
CA SER A 83 5.03 -1.49 -8.66
C SER A 83 4.24 -0.21 -8.35
N LEU A 84 3.24 0.13 -9.18
CA LEU A 84 2.40 1.31 -8.97
C LEU A 84 1.49 1.16 -7.74
N GLY A 85 0.97 -0.03 -7.47
CA GLY A 85 0.19 -0.35 -6.28
C GLY A 85 0.99 -0.10 -4.99
N LEU A 86 2.26 -0.50 -4.98
CA LEU A 86 3.18 -0.23 -3.87
C LEU A 86 3.47 1.26 -3.68
N LEU A 87 3.59 2.04 -4.76
CA LEU A 87 3.75 3.51 -4.66
C LEU A 87 2.51 4.17 -4.05
N ILE A 88 1.31 3.72 -4.45
CA ILE A 88 0.04 4.19 -3.87
C ILE A 88 0.00 3.85 -2.38
N ALA A 89 0.35 2.63 -2.02
CA ALA A 89 0.36 2.15 -0.64
C ALA A 89 1.38 2.93 0.23
N ALA A 90 2.61 3.14 -0.26
CA ALA A 90 3.64 3.92 0.41
C ALA A 90 3.20 5.38 0.63
N SER A 91 2.58 5.99 -0.38
CA SER A 91 2.05 7.35 -0.31
C SER A 91 0.93 7.47 0.73
N ALA A 92 0.02 6.50 0.78
CA ALA A 92 -1.04 6.46 1.79
C ALA A 92 -0.45 6.37 3.21
N VAL A 93 0.54 5.49 3.43
CA VAL A 93 1.24 5.36 4.72
C VAL A 93 1.93 6.66 5.12
N TRP A 94 2.61 7.34 4.19
CA TRP A 94 3.21 8.65 4.46
C TRP A 94 2.18 9.66 4.94
N VAL A 95 1.02 9.71 4.26
CA VAL A 95 -0.10 10.57 4.62
C VAL A 95 -0.65 10.21 6.01
N PHE A 96 -0.80 8.92 6.35
CA PHE A 96 -1.27 8.51 7.68
C PHE A 96 -0.29 8.82 8.80
N VAL A 97 1.01 8.76 8.55
CA VAL A 97 2.03 8.90 9.60
C VAL A 97 2.45 10.35 9.79
N PHE A 98 2.75 11.08 8.71
CA PHE A 98 3.45 12.37 8.80
C PHE A 98 2.56 13.59 8.64
N LYS A 99 1.36 13.47 8.04
CA LYS A 99 0.42 14.60 7.95
C LYS A 99 -0.37 14.78 9.26
N LYS A 100 -0.68 16.03 9.59
CA LYS A 100 -1.40 16.41 10.82
C LYS A 100 -2.89 16.11 10.73
#